data_AF-A0A1E7KZN5-F1
#
_entry.id   AF-A0A1E7KZN5-F1
#
_cell.length_a   1.000
_cell.length_b   1.000
_cell.length_c   1.000
_cell.angle_alpha   90.00
_cell.angle_beta   90.00
_cell.angle_gamma   90.00
#
_symmetry.space_group_name_H-M   'P 1'
#
loop_
_entity.id
_entity.type
_entity.pdbx_description
1 polymer ?
#
loop_
_entity_poly.entity_id
_entity_poly.type
_entity_poly.pdbx_seq_one_letter_code
_entity_poly.pdbx_strand_id
1 'polypeptide(L)'
;MSAISLTTYGNCRGRHRRSARTPAPDQTWKDIAVAAEDARHALVARAPRQQSAATAGQIAWNHLVQGRFLLKEHSRTYIGAGGSPLGRLRRRLTTRRCLKAFDEALVYAGSARDGHDLPSLPLLFQFTGQLPEIERNLSDRTVLAFP
;
A
#
# COMPACT_ATOMS: atom_id res chain seq x y z
N MET A 1 -43.66 35.21 44.61
CA MET A 1 -42.27 35.74 44.62
C MET A 1 -41.37 34.65 44.05
N SER A 2 -40.88 34.90 42.84
CA SER A 2 -40.26 33.93 41.95
C SER A 2 -38.76 33.79 42.23
N ALA A 3 -38.26 32.55 42.23
CA ALA A 3 -36.85 32.27 41.94
C ALA A 3 -36.81 31.45 40.64
N ILE A 4 -36.24 32.06 39.61
CA ILE A 4 -36.14 31.55 38.24
C ILE A 4 -34.90 30.65 38.18
N SER A 5 -35.08 29.33 38.10
CA SER A 5 -34.05 28.41 37.66
C SER A 5 -33.94 28.49 36.14
N LEU A 6 -32.87 29.13 35.66
CA LEU A 6 -32.54 29.24 34.25
C LEU A 6 -32.28 27.84 33.66
N THR A 7 -33.28 27.34 32.93
CA THR A 7 -33.11 26.29 31.94
C THR A 7 -32.56 26.98 30.68
N THR A 8 -31.37 26.62 30.22
CA THR A 8 -30.97 26.93 28.85
C THR A 8 -30.44 25.67 28.18
N TYR A 9 -31.30 25.15 27.32
CA TYR A 9 -30.98 24.21 26.25
C TYR A 9 -29.82 24.76 25.40
N GLY A 10 -28.64 24.16 25.53
CA GLY A 10 -27.53 24.32 24.60
C GLY A 10 -27.53 23.16 23.61
N ASN A 11 -28.23 23.36 22.50
CA ASN A 11 -28.43 22.40 21.41
C ASN A 11 -27.11 21.84 20.84
N CYS A 12 -27.13 20.53 20.62
CA CYS A 12 -26.11 19.70 19.99
C CYS A 12 -25.65 20.22 18.62
N ARG A 13 -24.50 20.89 18.51
CA ARG A 13 -23.78 21.06 17.23
C ARG A 13 -22.25 21.11 17.41
N GLY A 14 -21.69 20.08 18.03
CA GLY A 14 -20.28 19.74 17.85
C GLY A 14 -20.15 18.80 16.65
N ARG A 15 -19.99 19.35 15.44
CA ARG A 15 -19.65 18.57 14.25
C ARG A 15 -18.53 17.60 14.62
N HIS A 16 -18.76 16.31 14.39
CA HIS A 16 -17.68 15.34 14.16
C HIS A 16 -16.77 15.91 13.06
N ARG A 17 -15.73 16.65 13.46
CA ARG A 17 -14.49 16.63 12.72
C ARG A 17 -14.02 15.20 12.83
N ARG A 18 -14.40 14.36 11.86
CA ARG A 18 -13.56 13.23 11.48
C ARG A 18 -12.21 13.86 11.19
N SER A 19 -11.35 13.89 12.20
CA SER A 19 -9.92 14.00 11.98
C SER A 19 -9.64 12.92 10.95
N ALA A 20 -9.39 13.34 9.71
CA ALA A 20 -8.84 12.47 8.68
C ALA A 20 -7.56 11.93 9.30
N ARG A 21 -7.67 10.72 9.86
CA ARG A 21 -6.62 10.04 10.59
C ARG A 21 -5.58 9.78 9.51
N THR A 22 -4.63 10.70 9.38
CA THR A 22 -3.47 10.49 8.53
C THR A 22 -2.92 9.15 9.01
N PRO A 23 -2.92 8.10 8.17
CA PRO A 23 -2.40 6.82 8.60
C PRO A 23 -1.02 7.07 9.17
N ALA A 24 -0.73 6.50 10.35
CA ALA A 24 0.62 6.53 10.87
C ALA A 24 1.55 6.05 9.74
N PRO A 25 2.74 6.66 9.56
CA PRO A 25 3.60 6.37 8.41
C PRO A 25 3.94 4.88 8.24
N ASP A 26 3.78 4.09 9.30
CA ASP A 26 3.90 2.63 9.29
C ASP A 26 2.69 1.92 8.65
N GLN A 27 1.47 2.42 8.83
CA GLN A 27 0.26 1.82 8.23
C GLN A 27 0.28 1.95 6.70
N THR A 28 0.71 3.08 6.15
CA THR A 28 0.79 3.24 4.69
C THR A 28 1.79 2.28 4.07
N TRP A 29 2.92 2.01 4.75
CA TRP A 29 3.86 0.99 4.31
C TRP A 29 3.28 -0.42 4.38
N LYS A 30 2.45 -0.73 5.39
CA LYS A 30 1.68 -1.98 5.45
C LYS A 30 0.71 -2.09 4.28
N ASP A 31 -0.05 -1.05 3.99
CA ASP A 31 -1.01 -1.07 2.88
C ASP A 31 -0.32 -1.25 1.51
N ILE A 32 0.85 -0.61 1.32
CA ILE A 32 1.70 -0.80 0.13
C ILE A 32 2.19 -2.25 0.04
N ALA A 33 2.62 -2.82 1.16
CA ALA A 33 3.11 -4.18 1.23
C ALA A 33 2.00 -5.20 0.95
N VAL A 34 0.84 -5.06 1.59
CA VAL A 34 -0.36 -5.88 1.34
C VAL A 34 -0.73 -5.87 -0.14
N ALA A 35 -0.76 -4.69 -0.77
CA ALA A 35 -1.07 -4.59 -2.19
C ALA A 35 -0.06 -5.35 -3.08
N ALA A 36 1.23 -5.33 -2.74
CA ALA A 36 2.24 -6.11 -3.46
C ALA A 36 2.04 -7.62 -3.27
N GLU A 37 1.66 -8.05 -2.06
CA GLU A 37 1.43 -9.46 -1.73
C GLU A 37 0.13 -10.01 -2.32
N ASP A 38 -0.95 -9.24 -2.32
CA ASP A 38 -2.21 -9.60 -2.99
C ASP A 38 -1.99 -9.76 -4.50
N ALA A 39 -1.20 -8.86 -5.10
CA ALA A 39 -0.81 -9.00 -6.50
C ALA A 39 -0.01 -10.28 -6.76
N ARG A 40 0.95 -10.58 -5.89
CA ARG A 40 1.74 -11.83 -5.96
C ARG A 40 0.84 -13.05 -5.82
N HIS A 41 -0.07 -13.05 -4.84
CA HIS A 41 -1.03 -14.12 -4.63
C HIS A 41 -1.94 -14.32 -5.84
N ALA A 42 -2.47 -13.25 -6.44
CA ALA A 42 -3.28 -13.37 -7.64
C ALA A 42 -2.52 -14.06 -8.79
N LEU A 43 -1.24 -13.76 -8.97
CA LEU A 43 -0.40 -14.35 -10.02
C LEU A 43 0.03 -15.80 -9.71
N VAL A 44 0.36 -16.11 -8.45
CA VAL A 44 0.87 -17.42 -8.02
C VAL A 44 -0.25 -18.43 -7.74
N ALA A 45 -1.38 -17.98 -7.17
CA ALA A 45 -2.55 -18.82 -6.88
C ALA A 45 -3.33 -19.23 -8.15
N ARG A 46 -2.77 -18.99 -9.35
CA ARG A 46 -3.23 -19.56 -10.62
C ARG A 46 -3.32 -21.09 -10.58
N ALA A 47 -2.56 -21.76 -9.71
CA ALA A 47 -2.46 -23.21 -9.67
C ALA A 47 -3.74 -24.00 -9.29
N PRO A 48 -4.63 -23.57 -8.34
CA PRO A 48 -5.78 -24.41 -7.94
C PRO A 48 -7.17 -23.97 -8.44
N ARG A 49 -7.37 -22.75 -8.95
CA ARG A 49 -8.73 -22.13 -9.05
C ARG A 49 -9.37 -22.01 -10.45
N GLN A 50 -8.82 -22.64 -11.49
CA GLN A 50 -9.32 -22.49 -12.88
C GLN A 50 -9.44 -21.03 -13.38
N GLN A 51 -8.78 -20.06 -12.72
CA GLN A 51 -8.79 -18.68 -13.17
C GLN A 51 -7.92 -18.52 -14.41
N SER A 52 -8.46 -17.83 -15.42
CA SER A 52 -7.69 -17.50 -16.62
C SER A 52 -6.49 -16.62 -16.26
N ALA A 53 -5.39 -16.76 -17.01
CA ALA A 53 -4.21 -15.90 -16.87
C ALA A 53 -4.61 -14.40 -16.97
N ALA A 54 -5.55 -14.11 -17.87
CA ALA A 54 -6.09 -12.79 -18.08
C ALA A 54 -6.73 -12.20 -16.82
N THR A 55 -7.58 -12.99 -16.16
CA THR A 55 -8.25 -12.58 -14.91
C THR A 55 -7.26 -12.37 -13.78
N ALA A 56 -6.32 -13.32 -13.58
CA ALA A 56 -5.29 -13.21 -12.56
C ALA A 56 -4.39 -11.97 -12.78
N GLY A 57 -3.96 -11.73 -14.02
CA GLY A 57 -3.18 -10.56 -14.41
C GLY A 57 -3.93 -9.25 -14.16
N GLN A 58 -5.23 -9.19 -14.48
CA GLN A 58 -6.05 -8.00 -14.21
C GLN A 58 -6.22 -7.72 -12.70
N ILE A 59 -6.43 -8.75 -11.89
CA ILE A 59 -6.51 -8.60 -10.42
C ILE A 59 -5.18 -8.07 -9.90
N ALA A 60 -4.07 -8.70 -10.28
CA ALA A 60 -2.73 -8.28 -9.87
C ALA A 60 -2.42 -6.84 -10.30
N TRP A 61 -2.77 -6.48 -11.54
CA TRP A 61 -2.62 -5.12 -12.05
C TRP A 61 -3.34 -4.09 -11.16
N ASN A 62 -4.57 -4.36 -10.74
CA ASN A 62 -5.34 -3.46 -9.89
C ASN A 62 -4.64 -3.21 -8.54
N HIS A 63 -4.19 -4.28 -7.88
CA HIS A 63 -3.46 -4.16 -6.61
C HIS A 63 -2.12 -3.41 -6.80
N LEU A 64 -1.38 -3.68 -7.88
CA LEU A 64 -0.12 -2.99 -8.15
C LEU A 64 -0.32 -1.50 -8.44
N VAL A 65 -1.36 -1.11 -9.19
CA VAL A 65 -1.70 0.30 -9.42
C VAL A 65 -2.01 1.00 -8.10
N GLN A 66 -2.79 0.35 -7.23
CA GLN A 66 -3.12 0.87 -5.90
C GLN A 66 -1.87 1.05 -5.03
N GLY A 67 -1.03 0.01 -4.89
CA GLY A 67 0.20 0.05 -4.10
C GLY A 67 1.18 1.11 -4.61
N ARG A 68 1.31 1.24 -5.93
CA ARG A 68 2.14 2.28 -6.56
C ARG A 68 1.62 3.69 -6.29
N PHE A 69 0.30 3.89 -6.38
CA PHE A 69 -0.31 5.18 -6.06
C PHE A 69 -0.04 5.57 -4.59
N LEU A 70 -0.27 4.64 -3.65
CA LEU A 70 0.01 4.84 -2.23
C LEU A 70 1.48 5.20 -1.99
N LEU A 71 2.42 4.48 -2.63
CA LEU A 71 3.84 4.76 -2.53
C LEU A 71 4.21 6.16 -3.05
N LYS A 72 3.60 6.59 -4.16
CA LYS A 72 3.84 7.93 -4.73
C LYS A 72 3.38 9.02 -3.77
N GLU A 73 2.18 8.90 -3.20
CA GLU A 73 1.67 9.87 -2.23
C GLU A 73 2.49 9.86 -0.93
N HIS A 74 2.80 8.67 -0.41
CA HIS A 74 3.61 8.49 0.79
C HIS A 74 5.04 9.01 0.66
N SER A 75 5.61 8.96 -0.56
CA SER A 75 6.99 9.37 -0.79
C SER A 75 7.30 10.80 -0.31
N ARG A 76 6.34 11.72 -0.46
CA ARG A 76 6.52 13.13 -0.14
C ARG A 76 6.77 13.32 1.35
N THR A 77 5.94 12.70 2.19
CA THR A 77 6.05 12.77 3.67
C THR A 77 7.19 11.90 4.17
N TYR A 78 7.37 10.70 3.61
CA TYR A 78 8.45 9.79 3.98
C TYR A 78 9.83 10.42 3.74
N ILE A 79 10.07 11.02 2.58
CA ILE A 79 11.33 11.70 2.27
C ILE A 79 11.53 12.90 3.21
N GLY A 80 10.49 13.71 3.46
CA GLY A 80 10.56 14.87 4.33
C GLY A 80 10.97 14.54 5.78
N ALA A 81 10.54 13.38 6.28
CA ALA A 81 10.86 12.90 7.63
C ALA A 81 12.31 12.38 7.79
N GLY A 82 13.15 12.43 6.74
CA GLY A 82 14.59 12.24 6.87
C GLY A 82 15.21 13.45 7.58
N GLY A 83 15.43 13.34 8.88
CA GLY A 83 15.93 14.44 9.74
C GLY A 83 17.31 15.02 9.37
N SER A 84 17.98 14.48 8.35
CA SER A 84 19.24 14.98 7.80
C SER A 84 19.28 14.89 6.27
N PRO A 85 20.14 15.65 5.57
CA PRO A 85 20.29 15.54 4.10
C PRO A 85 20.56 14.12 3.62
N LEU A 86 21.47 13.40 4.30
CA LEU A 86 21.76 11.99 4.02
C LEU A 86 20.54 11.10 4.26
N GLY A 87 19.79 11.34 5.34
CA GLY A 87 18.54 10.63 5.61
C GLY A 87 17.51 10.82 4.50
N ARG A 88 17.33 12.05 4.01
CA ARG A 88 16.44 12.34 2.88
C ARG A 88 16.90 11.68 1.58
N LEU A 89 18.21 11.71 1.29
CA LEU A 89 18.78 11.06 0.11
C LEU A 89 18.54 9.55 0.15
N ARG A 90 18.84 8.90 1.28
CA ARG A 90 18.59 7.45 1.46
C ARG A 90 17.13 7.12 1.20
N ARG A 91 16.19 7.87 1.80
CA ARG A 91 14.75 7.66 1.61
C ARG A 91 14.31 7.88 0.15
N ARG A 92 14.85 8.89 -0.53
CA ARG A 92 14.60 9.11 -1.98
C ARG A 92 15.03 7.92 -2.82
N LEU A 93 16.22 7.37 -2.55
CA LEU A 93 16.74 6.21 -3.27
C LEU A 93 15.88 4.96 -3.00
N THR A 94 15.50 4.73 -1.75
CA THR A 94 14.57 3.65 -1.38
C THR A 94 13.24 3.80 -2.13
N THR A 95 12.60 4.96 -2.07
CA THR A 95 11.35 5.22 -2.80
C THR A 95 11.50 4.99 -4.29
N ARG A 96 12.56 5.50 -4.92
CA ARG A 96 12.80 5.32 -6.35
C ARG A 96 12.93 3.84 -6.73
N ARG A 97 13.64 3.06 -5.91
CA ARG A 97 13.78 1.62 -6.10
C ARG A 97 12.44 0.89 -5.98
N CYS A 98 11.66 1.20 -4.95
CA CYS A 98 10.32 0.63 -4.79
C CYS A 98 9.40 0.98 -5.98
N LEU A 99 9.38 2.24 -6.43
CA LEU A 99 8.59 2.65 -7.60
C LEU A 99 8.99 1.88 -8.86
N LYS A 100 10.29 1.72 -9.11
CA LYS A 100 10.79 0.93 -10.22
C LYS A 100 10.33 -0.54 -10.13
N ALA A 101 10.38 -1.13 -8.93
CA ALA A 101 9.91 -2.50 -8.73
C ALA A 101 8.39 -2.64 -8.99
N PHE A 102 7.58 -1.64 -8.62
CA PHE A 102 6.17 -1.59 -8.99
C PHE A 102 5.95 -1.44 -10.50
N ASP A 103 6.74 -0.61 -11.18
CA ASP A 103 6.65 -0.46 -12.64
C ASP A 103 6.99 -1.78 -13.36
N GLU A 104 8.05 -2.47 -12.94
CA GLU A 104 8.42 -3.80 -13.46
C GLU A 104 7.32 -4.84 -13.19
N ALA A 105 6.73 -4.85 -12.00
CA ALA A 105 5.64 -5.75 -11.65
C ALA A 105 4.35 -5.45 -12.44
N LEU A 106 4.07 -4.18 -12.73
CA LEU A 106 2.94 -3.80 -13.59
C LEU A 106 3.12 -4.37 -14.99
N VAL A 107 4.30 -4.20 -15.60
CA VAL A 107 4.60 -4.80 -16.92
C VAL A 107 4.38 -6.31 -16.88
N TYR A 108 4.89 -6.99 -15.86
CA TYR A 108 4.69 -8.43 -15.67
C TYR A 108 3.19 -8.82 -15.59
N ALA A 109 2.41 -8.11 -14.77
CA ALA A 109 0.98 -8.35 -14.62
C ALA A 109 0.19 -8.03 -15.91
N GLY A 110 0.63 -7.02 -16.67
CA GLY A 110 0.08 -6.69 -17.98
C GLY A 110 0.31 -7.80 -18.99
N SER A 111 1.53 -8.33 -19.07
CA SER A 111 1.83 -9.51 -19.91
C SER A 111 0.98 -10.72 -19.52
N ALA A 112 0.79 -10.97 -18.22
CA ALA A 112 -0.09 -12.03 -17.74
C ALA A 112 -1.55 -11.82 -18.16
N ARG A 113 -2.03 -10.56 -18.05
CA ARG A 113 -3.38 -10.17 -18.44
C ARG A 113 -3.63 -10.43 -19.93
N ASP A 114 -2.64 -10.10 -20.74
CA ASP A 114 -2.75 -10.17 -22.20
C ASP A 114 -2.44 -11.60 -22.73
N GLY A 115 -2.13 -12.54 -21.84
CA GLY A 115 -1.88 -13.95 -22.18
C GLY A 115 -0.51 -14.22 -22.77
N HIS A 116 0.43 -13.28 -22.65
CA HIS A 116 1.80 -13.44 -23.11
C HIS A 116 2.64 -14.28 -22.14
N ASP A 117 3.74 -14.84 -22.66
CA ASP A 117 4.76 -15.47 -21.83
C ASP A 117 5.30 -14.49 -20.80
N LEU A 118 5.43 -14.98 -19.58
CA LEU A 118 5.84 -14.17 -18.44
C LEU A 118 7.36 -14.08 -18.42
N PRO A 119 7.95 -12.87 -18.35
CA PRO A 119 9.38 -12.73 -18.17
C PRO A 119 9.82 -13.26 -16.79
N SER A 120 11.09 -13.14 -16.45
CA SER A 120 11.56 -13.44 -15.09
C SER A 120 10.74 -12.70 -14.04
N LEU A 121 10.48 -13.36 -12.90
CA LEU A 121 9.73 -12.79 -11.79
C LEU A 121 10.30 -11.41 -11.39
N PRO A 122 9.49 -10.34 -11.30
CA PRO A 122 9.97 -8.99 -10.99
C PRO A 122 10.48 -8.90 -9.54
N LEU A 123 11.38 -7.94 -9.29
CA LEU A 123 12.05 -7.76 -8.00
C LEU A 123 11.06 -7.67 -6.82
N LEU A 124 9.90 -7.06 -7.06
CA LEU A 124 8.83 -6.90 -6.06
C LEU A 124 8.38 -8.22 -5.42
N PHE A 125 8.49 -9.33 -6.13
CA PHE A 125 8.02 -10.65 -5.68
C PHE A 125 9.14 -11.60 -5.26
N GLN A 126 10.41 -11.17 -5.30
CA GLN A 126 11.55 -12.05 -5.02
C GLN A 126 11.98 -12.05 -3.53
N PHE A 127 11.60 -11.04 -2.74
CA PHE A 127 11.93 -10.91 -1.31
C PHE A 127 13.42 -11.13 -0.96
N THR A 128 14.30 -10.44 -1.68
CA THR A 128 15.77 -10.63 -1.62
C THR A 128 16.50 -9.68 -0.68
N GLY A 129 15.80 -8.94 0.19
CA GLY A 129 16.39 -7.87 1.01
C GLY A 129 16.52 -6.53 0.27
N GLN A 130 16.16 -6.48 -1.01
CA GLN A 130 16.37 -5.30 -1.84
C GLN A 130 15.30 -4.23 -1.68
N LEU A 131 14.14 -4.60 -1.12
CA LEU A 131 13.00 -3.71 -0.84
C LEU A 131 12.66 -3.74 0.66
N PRO A 132 13.57 -3.28 1.54
CA PRO A 132 13.50 -3.55 2.97
C PRO A 132 12.24 -3.02 3.65
N GLU A 133 11.70 -1.88 3.19
CA GLU A 133 10.47 -1.31 3.78
C GLU A 133 9.24 -2.15 3.43
N ILE A 134 9.18 -2.72 2.22
CA ILE A 134 8.08 -3.59 1.82
C ILE A 134 8.20 -4.93 2.55
N GLU A 135 9.39 -5.54 2.50
CA GLU A 135 9.66 -6.85 3.10
C GLU A 135 9.47 -6.87 4.62
N ARG A 136 9.89 -5.80 5.31
CA ARG A 136 9.68 -5.64 6.75
C ARG A 136 8.19 -5.63 7.10
N ASN A 137 7.38 -4.95 6.30
CA ASN A 137 5.94 -4.82 6.56
C ASN A 137 5.14 -6.06 6.11
N LEU A 138 5.69 -6.89 5.22
CA LEU A 138 5.13 -8.22 4.90
C LEU A 138 5.41 -9.25 6.00
N SER A 139 6.60 -9.19 6.60
CA SER A 139 7.03 -10.11 7.65
C SER A 139 6.31 -9.86 8.99
N ASP A 140 5.72 -8.67 9.15
CA ASP A 140 4.92 -8.33 10.32
C ASP A 140 3.61 -9.14 10.27
N ARG A 141 3.56 -10.22 11.07
CA ARG A 141 2.54 -11.29 11.13
C ARG A 141 1.06 -10.84 11.20
N THR A 142 0.80 -9.55 11.30
CA THR A 142 -0.55 -8.96 11.21
C THR A 142 -1.10 -8.92 9.78
N VAL A 143 -0.25 -9.03 8.74
CA VAL A 143 -0.70 -9.03 7.33
C VAL A 143 -1.29 -10.39 6.90
N LEU A 144 -0.90 -11.49 7.56
CA LEU A 144 -1.42 -12.84 7.26
C LEU A 144 -2.71 -13.19 8.04
N ALA A 145 -3.23 -12.25 8.83
CA ALA A 145 -4.41 -12.43 9.67
C ALA A 145 -5.58 -11.57 9.16
N PHE A 146 -6.03 -11.80 7.93
CA PHE A 146 -7.39 -11.46 7.54
C PHE A 146 -8.08 -12.74 7.00
N PRO A 147 -9.28 -13.07 7.49
CA PRO A 147 -10.00 -14.30 7.19
C PRO A 147 -10.54 -14.36 5.75
#